data_AF-F9P949-F1
#
_entry.id   AF-F9P949-F1
#
_cell.length_a   1.000
_cell.length_b   1.000
_cell.length_c   1.000
_cell.angle_alpha   90.00
_cell.angle_beta   90.00
_cell.angle_gamma   90.00
#
_symmetry.space_group_name_H-M   'P 1'
#
loop_
_entity.id
_entity.type
_entity.pdbx_description
1 polymer ?
#
loop_
_entity_poly.entity_id
_entity_poly.type
_entity_poly.pdbx_seq_one_letter_code
_entity_poly.pdbx_strand_id
1 'polypeptide(L)' 'MLEKEIEKSLVKRVKGLGGICLKLVSPSMDGLPDRMVFLSDGKFAFVELKAKGKSQGLYR' A
#
# COMPACT_ATOMS: atom_id res chain seq x y z
N MET A 1 16.58 -3.14 1.04
CA MET A 1 15.54 -2.80 0.04
C MET A 1 14.80 -1.60 0.57
N LEU A 2 14.74 -0.51 -0.20
CA LEU A 2 14.04 0.71 0.21
C LEU A 2 12.53 0.50 0.08
N GLU A 3 11.75 1.16 0.93
CA GLU A 3 10.28 1.12 0.94
C GLU A 3 9.68 1.47 -0.43
N LYS A 4 10.24 2.48 -1.10
CA LYS A 4 9.88 2.89 -2.47
C LYS A 4 10.01 1.77 -3.51
N GLU A 5 10.98 0.87 -3.36
CA GLU A 5 11.16 -0.26 -4.28
C GLU A 5 10.12 -1.36 -4.04
N ILE A 6 9.72 -1.56 -2.77
CA ILE A 6 8.62 -2.47 -2.40
C ILE A 6 7.29 -1.91 -2.93
N GLU A 7 7.07 -0.59 -2.79
CA GLU A 7 5.90 0.11 -3.32
C GLU A 7 5.78 -0.05 -4.84
N LYS A 8 6.87 0.22 -5.58
CA LYS A 8 6.89 0.02 -7.03
C LYS A 8 6.59 -1.43 -7.42
N SER A 9 7.17 -2.39 -6.72
CA SER A 9 6.94 -3.82 -6.96
C SER A 9 5.46 -4.20 -6.74
N LEU A 10 4.87 -3.72 -5.64
CA LEU A 10 3.45 -3.91 -5.34
C LEU A 10 2.56 -3.32 -6.45
N VAL A 11 2.76 -2.06 -6.81
CA VAL A 11 1.98 -1.39 -7.86
C VAL A 11 2.09 -2.14 -9.19
N LYS A 12 3.31 -2.55 -9.57
CA LYS A 12 3.55 -3.31 -10.80
C LYS A 12 2.81 -4.64 -10.80
N ARG A 13 2.82 -5.37 -9.67
CA ARG A 13 2.17 -6.66 -9.56
C ARG A 13 0.65 -6.56 -9.56
N VAL A 14 0.09 -5.60 -8.82
CA VAL A 14 -1.35 -5.33 -8.82
C VAL A 14 -1.84 -4.97 -10.22
N LYS A 15 -1.15 -4.06 -10.92
CA LYS A 15 -1.47 -3.71 -12.30
C LYS A 15 -1.37 -4.89 -13.26
N GLY A 16 -0.34 -5.73 -13.10
CA GLY A 16 -0.16 -6.95 -13.89
C GLY A 16 -1.28 -7.99 -13.69
N LEU A 17 -1.96 -7.97 -12.55
CA LEU A 17 -3.13 -8.79 -12.25
C LEU A 17 -4.45 -8.15 -12.73
N GLY A 18 -4.40 -7.00 -13.43
CA GLY A 18 -5.58 -6.23 -13.83
C GLY A 18 -6.23 -5.45 -12.68
N GLY A 19 -5.58 -5.38 -11.53
CA GLY A 19 -6.07 -4.64 -10.36
C GLY A 19 -5.67 -3.15 -10.37
N ILE A 20 -6.26 -2.41 -9.44
CA ILE A 20 -6.02 -0.97 -9.23
C ILE A 20 -5.25 -0.80 -7.91
N CYS A 21 -4.21 0.03 -7.91
CA CYS A 21 -3.45 0.37 -6.70
C CYS A 21 -3.42 1.89 -6.51
N LEU A 22 -4.28 2.39 -5.62
CA LEU A 22 -4.40 3.80 -5.27
C LEU A 22 -3.44 4.15 -4.14
N LYS A 23 -2.90 5.37 -4.17
CA LYS A 23 -2.17 5.95 -3.03
C LYS A 23 -3.17 6.69 -2.17
N LEU A 24 -3.24 6.37 -0.88
CA LEU A 24 -4.07 7.14 0.04
C LEU A 24 -3.23 8.28 0.60
N VAL A 25 -3.72 9.50 0.38
CA VAL A 25 -3.13 10.72 0.92
C VAL A 25 -4.29 11.60 1.36
N SER A 26 -4.23 12.13 2.58
CA SER A 26 -5.20 13.11 3.07
C SER A 26 -4.45 14.24 3.75
N PRO A 27 -4.74 15.50 3.39
CA PRO A 27 -4.15 16.66 4.06
C PRO A 27 -4.72 16.88 5.47
N SER A 28 -5.80 16.18 5.86
CA SER A 28 -6.51 16.38 7.13
C SER A 28 -6.58 15.11 8.00
N MET A 29 -5.91 14.02 7.62
CA MET A 29 -5.95 12.75 8.34
C MET A 29 -4.58 12.07 8.31
N ASP A 30 -3.97 11.96 9.49
CA ASP A 30 -2.74 11.20 9.71
C ASP A 30 -3.04 9.71 9.94
N GLY A 31 -2.07 8.84 9.62
CA GLY A 31 -2.17 7.40 9.85
C GLY A 31 -2.94 6.61 8.78
N LEU A 32 -3.20 7.22 7.62
CA LEU A 32 -3.76 6.49 6.48
C LEU A 32 -2.76 5.44 5.96
N PRO A 33 -3.25 4.24 5.57
CA PRO A 33 -2.41 3.23 4.94
C PRO A 33 -1.75 3.74 3.66
N ASP A 34 -0.51 3.37 3.37
CA ASP A 34 0.19 3.86 2.17
C ASP A 34 -0.57 3.63 0.85
N ARG A 35 -1.19 2.46 0.69
CA ARG A 35 -1.84 2.04 -0.56
C ARG A 35 -3.19 1.36 -0.31
N MET A 36 -4.15 1.60 -1.20
CA MET A 36 -5.40 0.85 -1.32
C MET A 36 -5.40 0.06 -2.62
N VAL A 37 -5.53 -1.26 -2.51
CA VAL A 37 -5.47 -2.19 -3.64
C VAL A 37 -6.86 -2.75 -3.89
N PHE A 38 -7.29 -2.74 -5.15
CA PHE A 38 -8.46 -3.44 -5.65
C PHE A 38 -7.99 -4.53 -6.61
N LEU A 39 -8.47 -5.74 -6.41
CA LEU A 39 -8.22 -6.90 -7.26
C LEU A 39 -9.54 -7.33 -7.90
N SER A 40 -9.44 -8.26 -8.85
CA SER A 40 -10.57 -8.97 -9.42
C SER A 40 -11.47 -9.58 -8.34
N ASP A 41 -12.73 -9.83 -8.68
CA ASP A 41 -13.75 -10.43 -7.80
C ASP A 41 -14.16 -9.56 -6.60
N GLY A 42 -14.02 -8.23 -6.71
CA GLY A 42 -14.44 -7.29 -5.66
C GLY A 42 -13.56 -7.33 -4.41
N LYS A 43 -12.40 -7.97 -4.46
CA LYS A 43 -11.45 -8.03 -3.34
C LYS A 43 -10.71 -6.70 -3.25
N PHE A 44 -10.61 -6.16 -2.05
CA PHE A 44 -9.77 -5.00 -1.79
C PHE A 44 -8.96 -5.19 -0.51
N ALA A 45 -7.84 -4.48 -0.42
CA ALA A 45 -6.95 -4.50 0.73
C ALA A 45 -6.31 -3.13 0.94
N PHE A 46 -6.11 -2.77 2.21
CA PHE A 46 -5.23 -1.67 2.59
C PHE A 46 -3.83 -2.24 2.84
N VAL A 47 -2.82 -1.55 2.33
CA VAL A 47 -1.43 -1.98 2.41
C VAL A 47 -0.61 -0.86 3.02
N GLU A 48 -0.06 -1.15 4.19
CA GLU A 48 0.97 -0.36 4.83
C GLU A 48 2.33 -0.95 4.41
N LEU A 49 3.20 -0.11 3.84
CA LEU A 49 4.52 -0.51 3.37
C LEU A 49 5.58 -0.13 4.39
N LYS A 50 6.55 -1.02 4.59
CA LYS A 50 7.71 -0.74 5.46
C LYS A 50 8.99 -1.23 4.82
N ALA A 51 10.06 -0.48 5.03
CA ALA A 51 11.41 -0.98 4.77
C ALA A 51 11.76 -2.17 5.69
N LYS A 52 12.51 -3.14 5.16
CA LYS A 52 12.96 -4.32 5.91
C LYS A 52 13.74 -3.88 7.17
N GLY A 53 13.28 -4.31 8.35
CA GLY A 53 13.90 -3.96 9.64
C GLY A 53 13.27 -2.76 10.36
N LYS A 54 12.26 -2.11 9.77
CA LYS A 54 11.44 -1.11 10.49
C LYS A 54 10.19 -1.76 11.07
N SER A 55 10.10 -1.80 12.39
CA SER A 55 8.87 -2.00 13.13
C SER A 55 8.29 -0.62 13.48
N GLN A 56 7.06 -0.34 13.06
CA GLN A 56 6.29 0.71 13.72
C GLN A 56 5.22 0.08 14.58
N GLY A 57 5.13 0.57 15.81
CA GLY A 57 3.96 0.39 16.62
C GLY A 57 2.83 1.30 16.12
N LEU A 58 1.62 0.80 16.33
CA LEU A 58 0.40 1.57 16.54
C LEU A 58 -0.40 2.00 15.30
N TYR A 59 -1.56 1.38 15.15
CA TYR A 59 -2.80 2.13 15.36
C TYR A 59 -2.92 2.38 16.88
N ARG A 60 -3.04 3.64 17.30
CA ARG A 60 -3.34 4.05 18.69
C ARG A 60 -4.69 4.72 18.70
#